data_AF-A0A2B7ZKF0-F1
#
_entry.id   AF-A0A2B7ZKF0-F1
#
_cell.length_a   1.000
_cell.length_b   1.000
_cell.length_c   1.000
_cell.angle_alpha   90.00
_cell.angle_beta   90.00
_cell.angle_gamma   90.00
#
_symmetry.space_group_name_H-M   'P 1'
#
loop_
_entity.id
_entity.type
_entity.pdbx_description
1 polymer ?
#
loop_
_entity_poly.entity_id
_entity_poly.type
_entity_poly.pdbx_seq_one_letter_code
_entity_poly.pdbx_strand_id
1 'polypeptide(L)'
;MPLQALILAGGQSSRMGSRKELLRFTDNSPALYLHLARAMKRACPELDVIHLSLKDLSARSDILQASRKQAENVHVHVYSEQLFNNHPNTNSSRNRGADVISHSSSDCDNCGDKDRKETNINIRFLYDEPLVENTLPTSSHPASQTVGGDQNRKPYCDIGPAAGLLAAHNTDPSATWLVVACDFPLLTPRAVRCLQEQHFSNSIDNTSSRQPRLTCYRNAQGHYEPLLAIWTREALQMLDGNVKQDKTGPRFVIEELRSRGPGALRVLVPQEELWLFNANTIEEWREAVRLFEKGKERRGAGEESVRRN
;
A
#
# COMPACT_ATOMS: atom_id res chain seq x y z
N MET A 1 -14.38 11.75 1.37
CA MET A 1 -13.98 10.47 2.02
C MET A 1 -12.48 10.54 2.21
N PRO A 2 -11.92 10.12 3.37
CA PRO A 2 -10.48 10.14 3.56
C PRO A 2 -9.81 9.17 2.58
N LEU A 3 -8.72 9.62 1.94
CA LEU A 3 -7.85 8.76 1.15
C LEU A 3 -6.79 8.18 2.08
N GLN A 4 -6.75 6.87 2.19
CA GLN A 4 -5.70 6.13 2.91
C GLN A 4 -4.86 5.33 1.92
N ALA A 5 -3.64 5.00 2.33
CA ALA A 5 -2.68 4.27 1.50
C ALA A 5 -2.40 2.90 2.09
N LEU A 6 -2.31 1.90 1.20
CA LEU A 6 -1.99 0.51 1.51
C LEU A 6 -0.94 -0.03 0.55
N ILE A 7 0.14 -0.58 1.11
CA ILE A 7 1.10 -1.42 0.39
C ILE A 7 0.84 -2.88 0.76
N LEU A 8 0.63 -3.74 -0.23
CA LEU A 8 0.44 -5.18 -0.02
C LEU A 8 1.78 -5.92 -0.08
N ALA A 9 2.28 -6.38 1.06
CA ALA A 9 3.58 -7.03 1.24
C ALA A 9 3.49 -8.46 1.84
N GLY A 10 2.39 -9.17 1.56
CA GLY A 10 2.10 -10.51 2.12
C GLY A 10 2.40 -11.71 1.21
N GLY A 11 2.84 -11.50 -0.03
CA GLY A 11 3.09 -12.59 -0.97
C GLY A 11 4.32 -13.42 -0.59
N GLN A 12 4.16 -14.73 -0.37
CA GLN A 12 5.33 -15.62 -0.29
C GLN A 12 5.97 -15.71 -1.67
N SER A 13 7.10 -15.03 -1.85
CA SER A 13 7.93 -15.22 -3.04
C SER A 13 8.79 -16.46 -2.89
N SER A 14 8.16 -17.64 -2.98
CA SER A 14 8.87 -18.93 -2.99
C SER A 14 9.92 -19.01 -4.12
N ARG A 15 9.77 -18.16 -5.14
CA ARG A 15 10.61 -18.12 -6.36
C ARG A 15 11.86 -17.24 -6.24
N MET A 16 11.97 -16.40 -5.21
CA MET A 16 13.09 -15.46 -5.06
C MET A 16 14.00 -15.76 -3.87
N GLY A 17 13.59 -16.68 -2.98
CA GLY A 17 14.34 -17.04 -1.77
C GLY A 17 14.39 -15.93 -0.70
N SER A 18 13.84 -14.74 -0.98
CA SER A 18 13.78 -13.58 -0.08
C SER A 18 12.43 -12.86 -0.20
N ARG A 19 12.11 -12.05 0.83
CA ARG A 19 10.88 -11.24 0.87
C ARG A 19 11.01 -10.05 -0.08
N LYS A 20 10.06 -9.87 -1.00
CA LYS A 20 10.17 -8.89 -2.11
C LYS A 20 10.24 -7.46 -1.61
N GLU A 21 9.44 -7.15 -0.61
CA GLU A 21 9.32 -5.82 -0.02
C GLU A 21 10.63 -5.34 0.64
N LEU A 22 11.57 -6.25 0.93
CA LEU A 22 12.90 -5.96 1.48
C LEU A 22 14.00 -5.86 0.42
N LEU A 23 13.69 -6.14 -0.84
CA LEU A 23 14.66 -6.02 -1.93
C LEU A 23 15.12 -4.59 -2.11
N ARG A 24 16.33 -4.44 -2.66
CA ARG A 24 17.01 -3.15 -2.86
C ARG A 24 17.60 -3.08 -4.24
N PHE A 25 17.45 -1.93 -4.89
CA PHE A 25 18.04 -1.67 -6.20
C PHE A 25 19.57 -1.66 -6.15
N THR A 26 20.11 -1.06 -5.10
CA THR A 26 21.53 -1.02 -4.74
C THR A 26 21.69 -1.10 -3.23
N ASP A 27 22.89 -1.39 -2.74
CA ASP A 27 23.16 -1.50 -1.28
C ASP A 27 22.73 -0.26 -0.50
N ASN A 28 22.89 0.92 -1.11
CA ASN A 28 22.54 2.23 -0.53
C ASN A 28 21.09 2.64 -0.80
N SER A 29 20.35 1.90 -1.61
CA SER A 29 18.94 2.21 -1.89
C SER A 29 18.03 1.80 -0.72
N PRO A 30 16.90 2.51 -0.52
CA PRO A 30 15.88 2.06 0.42
C PRO A 30 15.34 0.67 0.03
N ALA A 31 14.81 -0.06 1.03
CA ALA A 31 14.03 -1.26 0.76
C ALA A 31 12.81 -0.94 -0.12
N LEU A 32 12.35 -1.92 -0.88
CA LEU A 32 11.30 -1.77 -1.88
C LEU A 32 10.00 -1.19 -1.31
N TYR A 33 9.55 -1.62 -0.13
CA TYR A 33 8.34 -1.04 0.49
C TYR A 33 8.49 0.48 0.71
N LEU A 34 9.68 0.93 1.12
CA LEU A 34 9.95 2.34 1.39
C LEU A 34 10.13 3.12 0.08
N HIS A 35 10.68 2.49 -0.96
CA HIS A 35 10.71 3.05 -2.31
C HIS A 35 9.29 3.35 -2.81
N LEU A 36 8.37 2.39 -2.69
CA LEU A 36 6.96 2.56 -3.06
C LEU A 36 6.26 3.60 -2.19
N ALA A 37 6.48 3.57 -0.87
CA ALA A 37 5.91 4.54 0.06
C ALA A 37 6.34 5.98 -0.28
N ARG A 38 7.62 6.18 -0.68
CA ARG A 38 8.10 7.48 -1.18
C ARG A 38 7.38 7.89 -2.46
N ALA A 39 7.16 6.97 -3.40
CA ALA A 39 6.42 7.28 -4.62
C ALA A 39 4.98 7.72 -4.32
N MET A 40 4.29 7.01 -3.41
CA MET A 40 2.94 7.33 -2.96
C MET A 40 2.87 8.69 -2.24
N LYS A 41 3.77 8.95 -1.28
CA LYS A 41 3.81 10.23 -0.54
C LYS A 41 4.14 11.43 -1.43
N ARG A 42 5.01 11.27 -2.43
CA ARG A 42 5.32 12.31 -3.42
C ARG A 42 4.13 12.59 -4.36
N ALA A 43 3.31 11.57 -4.64
CA ALA A 43 2.12 11.73 -5.46
C ALA A 43 0.95 12.35 -4.67
N CYS A 44 0.78 11.93 -3.43
CA CYS A 44 -0.30 12.34 -2.52
C CYS A 44 0.32 12.83 -1.19
N PRO A 45 0.77 14.10 -1.11
CA PRO A 45 1.41 14.67 0.08
C PRO A 45 0.53 14.65 1.33
N GLU A 46 -0.80 14.57 1.17
CA GLU A 46 -1.81 14.49 2.22
C GLU A 46 -1.83 13.15 2.97
N LEU A 47 -1.11 12.12 2.49
CA LEU A 47 -1.06 10.82 3.16
C LEU A 47 -0.27 10.90 4.47
N ASP A 48 -0.95 10.94 5.61
CA ASP A 48 -0.29 10.98 6.92
C ASP A 48 0.41 9.67 7.29
N VAL A 49 -0.21 8.55 6.91
CA VAL A 49 0.23 7.18 7.21
C VAL A 49 0.02 6.31 5.98
N ILE A 50 1.02 5.47 5.69
CA ILE A 50 0.94 4.41 4.68
C ILE A 50 0.89 3.08 5.43
N HIS A 51 -0.17 2.31 5.20
CA HIS A 51 -0.33 0.99 5.81
C HIS A 51 0.48 -0.04 5.03
N LEU A 52 1.22 -0.90 5.71
CA LEU A 52 1.95 -2.01 5.12
C LEU A 52 1.30 -3.32 5.57
N SER A 53 0.59 -3.97 4.65
CA SER A 53 -0.07 -5.25 4.89
C SER A 53 0.95 -6.38 4.89
N LEU A 54 1.03 -7.11 5.99
CA LEU A 54 1.92 -8.23 6.21
C LEU A 54 1.10 -9.49 6.51
N LYS A 55 1.58 -10.64 6.03
CA LYS A 55 0.92 -11.92 6.28
C LYS A 55 1.00 -12.33 7.75
N ASP A 56 2.13 -12.05 8.41
CA ASP A 56 2.39 -12.46 9.79
C ASP A 56 3.43 -11.54 10.49
N LEU A 57 3.70 -11.82 11.77
CA LEU A 57 4.63 -11.06 12.60
C LEU A 57 6.12 -11.30 12.28
N SER A 58 6.48 -12.41 11.60
CA SER A 58 7.88 -12.65 11.23
C SER A 58 8.37 -11.58 10.26
N ALA A 59 7.50 -11.22 9.32
CA ALA A 59 7.69 -10.14 8.37
C ALA A 59 8.06 -8.80 9.00
N ARG A 60 7.37 -8.45 10.09
CA ARG A 60 7.56 -7.21 10.85
C ARG A 60 8.97 -7.15 11.44
N SER A 61 9.47 -8.26 11.99
CA SER A 61 10.78 -8.32 12.63
C SER A 61 11.90 -8.03 11.63
N ASP A 62 11.80 -8.58 10.42
CA ASP A 62 12.78 -8.35 9.35
C ASP A 62 12.77 -6.89 8.87
N ILE A 63 11.59 -6.28 8.73
CA ILE A 63 11.44 -4.87 8.33
C ILE A 63 12.02 -3.94 9.40
N LEU A 64 11.74 -4.21 10.68
CA LEU A 64 12.31 -3.45 11.80
C LEU A 64 13.83 -3.58 11.83
N GLN A 65 14.37 -4.78 11.61
CA GLN A 65 15.82 -5.00 11.55
C GLN A 65 16.47 -4.29 10.35
N ALA A 66 15.86 -4.40 9.16
CA ALA A 66 16.33 -3.74 7.95
C ALA A 66 16.31 -2.20 8.09
N SER A 67 15.30 -1.66 8.76
CA SER A 67 15.19 -0.23 9.06
C SER A 67 16.28 0.24 10.02
N ARG A 68 16.60 -0.57 11.05
CA ARG A 68 17.69 -0.27 12.00
C ARG A 68 19.07 -0.29 11.33
N LYS A 69 19.33 -1.23 10.41
CA LYS A 69 20.59 -1.29 9.66
C LYS A 69 20.81 -0.09 8.72
N GLN A 70 19.74 0.59 8.30
CA GLN A 70 19.84 1.85 7.54
C GLN A 70 20.06 3.07 8.44
N ALA A 71 19.81 2.94 9.75
CA ALA A 71 19.83 4.04 10.71
C ALA A 71 21.25 4.46 11.16
N GLU A 72 22.32 3.80 10.69
CA GLU A 72 23.69 4.34 10.87
C GLU A 72 23.90 5.67 10.13
N ASN A 73 22.92 6.15 9.34
CA ASN A 73 22.88 7.51 8.77
C ASN A 73 21.51 8.23 8.81
N VAL A 74 20.45 7.71 9.46
CA VAL A 74 19.11 8.37 9.54
C VAL A 74 18.40 8.07 10.86
N HIS A 75 17.87 9.09 11.56
CA HIS A 75 17.11 8.93 12.80
C HIS A 75 15.77 8.21 12.57
N VAL A 76 15.66 6.94 12.95
CA VAL A 76 14.40 6.19 13.02
C VAL A 76 13.91 6.18 14.48
N HIS A 77 12.80 6.88 14.75
CA HIS A 77 12.10 6.74 16.03
C HIS A 77 11.00 5.69 15.89
N VAL A 78 11.18 4.54 16.54
CA VAL A 78 10.10 3.53 16.71
C VAL A 78 9.29 3.97 17.92
N TYR A 79 8.09 4.50 17.71
CA TYR A 79 7.19 4.86 18.80
C TYR A 79 6.27 3.69 19.12
N SER A 80 6.39 3.16 20.34
CA SER A 80 5.30 2.45 20.99
C SER A 80 4.23 3.48 21.38
N GLU A 81 2.94 3.23 21.10
CA GLU A 81 1.80 4.16 21.29
C GLU A 81 1.55 4.65 22.75
N GLN A 82 2.50 4.53 23.68
CA GLN A 82 2.29 4.91 25.08
C GLN A 82 2.46 6.41 25.41
N LEU A 83 2.76 7.30 24.44
CA LEU A 83 3.11 8.71 24.76
C LEU A 83 2.29 9.84 24.10
N PHE A 84 1.24 9.53 23.32
CA PHE A 84 0.32 10.57 22.82
C PHE A 84 -0.97 10.63 23.64
N ASN A 85 -0.89 11.09 24.89
CA ASN A 85 -2.06 11.52 25.66
C ASN A 85 -1.70 12.78 26.44
N ASN A 86 -1.87 13.94 25.80
CA ASN A 86 -1.94 15.23 26.50
C ASN A 86 -2.79 16.24 25.68
N HIS A 87 -4.08 15.93 25.47
CA HIS A 87 -5.16 16.93 25.55
C HIS A 87 -6.54 16.26 25.64
N PRO A 88 -7.51 16.85 26.38
CA PRO A 88 -8.69 16.13 26.83
C PRO A 88 -9.86 16.21 25.84
N ASN A 89 -10.68 15.15 25.88
CA ASN A 89 -12.01 14.99 25.25
C ASN A 89 -12.07 14.81 23.73
N THR A 90 -12.15 13.54 23.29
CA THR A 90 -13.38 12.95 22.73
C THR A 90 -13.23 11.42 22.65
N ASN A 91 -14.31 10.69 22.91
CA ASN A 91 -14.38 9.23 22.98
C ASN A 91 -13.90 8.53 21.69
N SER A 92 -12.77 7.84 21.74
CA SER A 92 -12.39 6.81 20.74
C SER A 92 -11.55 5.70 21.37
N SER A 93 -12.17 4.82 22.16
CA SER A 93 -11.55 3.55 22.54
C SER A 93 -11.65 2.56 21.36
N ARG A 94 -10.67 2.55 20.45
CA ARG A 94 -10.36 1.42 19.54
C ARG A 94 -9.20 1.77 18.58
N ASN A 95 -7.98 1.75 19.09
CA ASN A 95 -6.78 1.37 18.35
C ASN A 95 -5.64 1.39 19.37
N ARG A 96 -5.27 0.22 19.87
CA ARG A 96 -4.09 0.06 20.73
C ARG A 96 -3.36 -1.17 20.21
N GLY A 97 -2.20 -0.96 19.60
CA GLY A 97 -1.32 -2.04 19.15
C GLY A 97 -0.63 -1.84 17.80
N ALA A 98 -0.75 -0.67 17.15
CA ALA A 98 -0.22 -0.48 15.80
C ALA A 98 1.20 0.14 15.81
N ASP A 99 2.19 -0.70 15.57
CA ASP A 99 3.56 -0.35 15.15
C ASP A 99 3.63 0.78 14.12
N VAL A 100 4.13 1.98 14.46
CA VAL A 100 4.46 3.02 13.48
C VAL A 100 5.97 3.22 13.36
N ILE A 101 6.50 3.14 12.14
CA ILE A 101 7.89 3.49 11.81
C ILE A 101 7.88 4.81 11.03
N SER A 102 8.58 5.82 11.54
CA SER A 102 8.81 7.07 10.81
C SER A 102 10.14 7.04 10.08
N HIS A 103 10.12 7.36 8.80
CA HIS A 103 11.29 7.58 7.97
C HIS A 103 11.32 9.03 7.51
N SER A 104 12.38 9.77 7.86
CA SER A 104 12.64 11.07 7.25
C SER A 104 13.51 10.89 6.00
N SER A 105 13.16 11.62 4.94
CA SER A 105 13.97 11.74 3.74
C SER A 105 14.28 13.21 3.53
N SER A 106 15.56 13.59 3.65
CA SER A 106 16.06 14.73 2.90
C SER A 106 16.25 14.23 1.47
N ASP A 107 15.33 14.54 0.57
CA ASP A 107 15.50 14.19 -0.83
C ASP A 107 16.79 14.88 -1.34
N CYS A 108 17.87 14.10 -1.48
CA CYS A 108 19.09 14.52 -2.15
C CYS A 108 18.91 14.32 -3.67
N ASP A 109 17.82 14.88 -4.21
CA ASP A 109 17.76 15.18 -5.63
C ASP A 109 18.43 16.55 -5.77
N ASN A 110 19.47 16.63 -6.59
CA ASN A 110 20.41 17.75 -6.68
C ASN A 110 19.79 18.98 -7.37
N CYS A 111 18.57 19.35 -7.00
CA CYS A 111 17.92 20.60 -7.39
C CYS A 111 18.27 21.68 -6.36
N GLY A 112 18.80 22.81 -6.83
CA GLY A 112 19.15 23.96 -6.00
C GLY A 112 17.93 24.72 -5.46
N ASP A 113 16.92 24.00 -5.01
CA ASP A 113 15.73 24.59 -4.38
C ASP A 113 16.02 24.84 -2.89
N LYS A 114 15.88 26.10 -2.46
CA LYS A 114 16.27 26.54 -1.11
C LYS A 114 15.27 26.15 -0.03
N ASP A 115 14.15 25.54 -0.40
CA ASP A 115 13.13 25.04 0.53
C ASP A 115 13.16 23.51 0.62
N ARG A 116 14.18 22.98 1.33
CA ARG A 116 14.23 21.55 1.69
C ARG A 116 13.11 21.22 2.67
N LYS A 117 11.97 20.79 2.16
CA LYS A 117 10.88 20.26 2.99
C LYS A 117 11.16 18.79 3.31
N GLU A 118 11.67 18.52 4.51
CA GLU A 118 11.85 17.17 5.02
C GLU A 118 10.52 16.41 4.93
N THR A 119 10.51 15.33 4.16
CA THR A 119 9.30 14.53 3.96
C THR A 119 9.33 13.36 4.92
N ASN A 120 8.44 13.40 5.91
CA ASN A 120 8.24 12.31 6.86
C ASN A 120 7.25 11.30 6.29
N ILE A 121 7.64 10.03 6.32
CA ILE A 121 6.81 8.89 5.91
C ILE A 121 6.57 8.02 7.14
N ASN A 122 5.31 7.90 7.54
CA ASN A 122 4.91 7.02 8.64
C ASN A 122 4.34 5.72 8.06
N ILE A 123 4.97 4.61 8.41
CA ILE A 123 4.51 3.27 8.03
C ILE A 123 3.81 2.64 9.21
N ARG A 124 2.54 2.26 9.04
CA ARG A 124 1.78 1.50 10.04
C ARG A 124 1.61 0.06 9.56
N PHE A 125 1.95 -0.90 10.41
CA PHE A 125 1.73 -2.30 10.06
C PHE A 125 0.26 -2.69 10.16
N LEU A 126 -0.19 -3.47 9.17
CA LEU A 126 -1.51 -4.05 9.10
C LEU A 126 -1.36 -5.55 8.82
N TYR A 127 -2.14 -6.38 9.49
CA TYR A 127 -2.03 -7.83 9.40
C TYR A 127 -3.32 -8.41 8.83
N ASP A 128 -3.18 -9.48 8.04
CA ASP A 128 -4.31 -10.16 7.40
C ASP A 128 -5.35 -10.69 8.42
N GLU A 129 -4.91 -11.01 9.64
CA GLU A 129 -5.76 -11.37 10.78
C GLU A 129 -5.53 -10.40 11.96
N PRO A 130 -6.57 -10.06 12.72
CA PRO A 130 -6.39 -9.34 13.98
C PRO A 130 -5.53 -10.19 14.93
N LEU A 131 -4.45 -9.59 15.45
CA LEU A 131 -3.60 -10.25 16.44
C LEU A 131 -4.45 -10.60 17.66
N VAL A 132 -4.69 -11.89 17.89
CA VAL A 132 -5.27 -12.36 19.14
C VAL A 132 -4.19 -12.19 20.20
N GLU A 133 -4.31 -11.16 21.05
CA GLU A 133 -3.50 -11.09 22.26
C GLU A 133 -3.81 -12.32 23.11
N ASN A 134 -2.81 -13.16 23.37
CA ASN A 134 -2.88 -14.14 24.44
C ASN A 134 -3.01 -13.37 25.75
N THR A 135 -4.24 -13.09 26.17
CA THR A 135 -4.51 -12.81 27.57
C THR A 135 -4.06 -14.04 28.36
N LEU A 136 -3.02 -13.86 29.16
CA LEU A 136 -2.63 -14.80 30.20
C LEU A 136 -3.90 -15.28 30.93
N PRO A 137 -4.06 -16.59 31.19
CA PRO A 137 -5.22 -17.08 31.92
C PRO A 137 -5.14 -16.53 33.34
N THR A 138 -5.88 -15.45 33.61
CA THR A 138 -6.22 -15.05 34.96
C THR A 138 -7.27 -16.03 35.43
N SER A 139 -6.82 -16.98 36.25
CA SER A 139 -7.65 -17.99 36.88
C SER A 139 -8.75 -17.35 37.72
N SER A 140 -9.86 -18.09 37.81
CA SER A 140 -11.03 -17.98 38.70
C SER A 140 -12.03 -16.85 38.44
N HIS A 141 -13.06 -17.14 37.65
CA HIS A 141 -14.46 -17.28 38.12
C HIS A 141 -15.38 -17.81 37.00
N PRO A 142 -16.47 -18.55 37.34
CA PRO A 142 -17.21 -19.36 36.38
C PRO A 142 -18.26 -18.58 35.59
N ALA A 143 -18.38 -18.95 34.32
CA ALA A 143 -19.52 -18.86 33.40
C ALA A 143 -20.55 -17.73 33.62
N SER A 144 -20.50 -16.73 32.74
CA SER A 144 -21.72 -16.09 32.27
C SER A 144 -21.72 -16.06 30.73
N GLN A 145 -22.86 -16.47 30.19
CA GLN A 145 -23.14 -16.69 28.78
C GLN A 145 -22.97 -15.39 27.97
N THR A 146 -22.18 -15.43 26.91
CA THR A 146 -22.20 -14.41 25.85
C THR A 146 -22.35 -15.07 24.49
N VAL A 147 -23.57 -14.92 23.97
CA VAL A 147 -24.01 -14.67 22.59
C VAL A 147 -23.05 -15.12 21.46
N GLY A 148 -23.60 -16.00 20.60
CA GLY A 148 -22.96 -16.69 19.48
C GLY A 148 -22.00 -15.85 18.64
N GLY A 149 -20.71 -16.19 18.72
CA GLY A 149 -19.75 -15.93 17.66
C GLY A 149 -19.94 -16.93 16.54
N ASP A 150 -20.02 -16.43 15.32
CA ASP A 150 -20.04 -17.21 14.07
C ASP A 150 -18.72 -18.01 13.95
N GLN A 151 -18.75 -19.27 14.39
CA GLN A 151 -17.61 -20.20 14.45
C GLN A 151 -17.15 -20.70 13.06
N ASN A 152 -17.58 -20.08 11.95
CA ASN A 152 -17.36 -20.60 10.59
C ASN A 152 -16.61 -19.64 9.65
N ARG A 153 -15.89 -18.63 10.16
CA ARG A 153 -14.98 -17.85 9.32
C ARG A 153 -13.71 -18.64 9.03
N LYS A 154 -13.53 -19.05 7.78
CA LYS A 154 -12.26 -19.58 7.26
C LYS A 154 -11.15 -18.57 7.56
N PRO A 155 -10.00 -18.99 8.12
CA PRO A 155 -8.89 -18.07 8.34
C PRO A 155 -8.51 -17.39 7.02
N TYR A 156 -8.34 -16.08 7.05
CA TYR A 156 -7.96 -15.20 5.93
C TYR A 156 -6.61 -15.60 5.28
N CYS A 157 -5.89 -16.56 5.85
CA CYS A 157 -4.56 -17.00 5.39
C CYS A 157 -4.52 -17.57 3.95
N ASP A 158 -5.67 -17.90 3.34
CA ASP A 158 -5.77 -18.54 2.02
C ASP A 158 -6.52 -17.73 0.95
N ILE A 159 -6.89 -16.47 1.22
CA ILE A 159 -7.64 -15.65 0.24
C ILE A 159 -6.76 -14.72 -0.60
N GLY A 160 -5.44 -14.85 -0.47
CA GLY A 160 -4.46 -14.08 -1.25
C GLY A 160 -4.53 -12.57 -0.97
N PRO A 161 -4.29 -11.69 -1.97
CA PRO A 161 -4.29 -10.24 -1.78
C PRO A 161 -5.60 -9.65 -1.22
N ALA A 162 -6.72 -10.39 -1.31
CA ALA A 162 -7.97 -9.97 -0.69
C ALA A 162 -7.88 -9.90 0.84
N ALA A 163 -6.99 -10.67 1.48
CA ALA A 163 -6.81 -10.62 2.92
C ALA A 163 -6.36 -9.23 3.36
N GLY A 164 -5.28 -8.69 2.76
CA GLY A 164 -4.79 -7.35 3.06
C GLY A 164 -5.78 -6.24 2.70
N LEU A 165 -6.50 -6.37 1.58
CA LEU A 165 -7.56 -5.43 1.19
C LEU A 165 -8.71 -5.40 2.21
N LEU A 166 -9.15 -6.57 2.68
CA LEU A 166 -10.23 -6.67 3.65
C LEU A 166 -9.79 -6.30 5.07
N ALA A 167 -8.54 -6.58 5.45
CA ALA A 167 -7.97 -6.10 6.69
C ALA A 167 -7.87 -4.56 6.71
N ALA A 168 -7.50 -3.93 5.59
CA ALA A 168 -7.58 -2.48 5.43
C ALA A 168 -9.03 -1.97 5.53
N HIS A 169 -9.96 -2.61 4.81
CA HIS A 169 -11.38 -2.26 4.90
C HIS A 169 -11.94 -2.37 6.33
N ASN A 170 -11.56 -3.39 7.09
CA ASN A 170 -11.98 -3.59 8.47
C ASN A 170 -11.36 -2.55 9.42
N THR A 171 -10.16 -2.06 9.11
CA THR A 171 -9.48 -1.02 9.90
C THR A 171 -10.18 0.33 9.74
N ASP A 172 -10.58 0.69 8.52
CA ASP A 172 -11.40 1.87 8.25
C ASP A 172 -12.44 1.58 7.15
N PRO A 173 -13.68 1.20 7.55
CA PRO A 173 -14.76 0.91 6.61
C PRO A 173 -15.26 2.11 5.81
N SER A 174 -14.85 3.33 6.19
CA SER A 174 -15.27 4.58 5.55
C SER A 174 -14.24 5.14 4.55
N ALA A 175 -13.02 4.62 4.58
CA ALA A 175 -11.92 5.10 3.76
C ALA A 175 -12.01 4.64 2.30
N THR A 176 -11.46 5.47 1.43
CA THR A 176 -11.04 5.10 0.08
C THR A 176 -9.55 4.76 0.14
N TRP A 177 -9.16 3.63 -0.43
CA TRP A 177 -7.82 3.08 -0.32
C TRP A 177 -7.06 3.19 -1.65
N LEU A 178 -5.94 3.91 -1.65
CA LEU A 178 -4.91 3.79 -2.68
C LEU A 178 -4.06 2.55 -2.37
N VAL A 179 -4.16 1.55 -3.24
CA VAL A 179 -3.54 0.23 -3.08
C VAL A 179 -2.41 0.07 -4.08
N VAL A 180 -1.24 -0.36 -3.57
CA VAL A 180 -0.05 -0.70 -4.36
C VAL A 180 0.49 -2.04 -3.86
N ALA A 181 0.64 -3.05 -4.71
CA ALA A 181 1.38 -4.26 -4.35
C ALA A 181 2.90 -4.02 -4.37
N CYS A 182 3.62 -4.79 -3.56
CA CYS A 182 5.07 -4.66 -3.46
C CYS A 182 5.84 -5.16 -4.70
N ASP A 183 5.19 -5.71 -5.71
CA ASP A 183 5.79 -6.25 -6.91
C ASP A 183 5.90 -5.25 -8.07
N PHE A 184 5.59 -3.96 -7.87
CA PHE A 184 5.74 -2.88 -8.85
C PHE A 184 7.02 -2.04 -8.65
N PRO A 185 8.24 -2.57 -8.83
CA PRO A 185 9.47 -1.89 -8.45
C PRO A 185 9.70 -0.55 -9.13
N LEU A 186 9.22 -0.37 -10.36
CA LEU A 186 9.44 0.83 -11.16
C LEU A 186 8.29 1.84 -11.05
N LEU A 187 7.40 1.69 -10.07
CA LEU A 187 6.28 2.60 -9.86
C LEU A 187 6.77 4.02 -9.60
N THR A 188 6.21 4.98 -10.34
CA THR A 188 6.57 6.39 -10.24
C THR A 188 5.48 7.21 -9.52
N PRO A 189 5.82 8.36 -8.92
CA PRO A 189 4.82 9.29 -8.38
C PRO A 189 3.79 9.74 -9.44
N ARG A 190 4.20 9.82 -10.71
CA ARG A 190 3.32 10.21 -11.81
C ARG A 190 2.21 9.18 -12.04
N ALA A 191 2.53 7.88 -12.00
CA ALA A 191 1.54 6.82 -12.11
C ALA A 191 0.49 6.91 -10.99
N VAL A 192 0.94 7.07 -9.74
CA VAL A 192 0.04 7.20 -8.58
C VAL A 192 -0.83 8.46 -8.69
N ARG A 193 -0.25 9.59 -9.09
CA ARG A 193 -0.99 10.84 -9.28
C ARG A 193 -2.06 10.71 -10.36
N CYS A 194 -1.76 10.05 -11.47
CA CYS A 194 -2.76 9.78 -12.50
C CYS A 194 -3.93 8.94 -11.96
N LEU A 195 -3.70 7.93 -11.12
CA LEU A 195 -4.79 7.21 -10.46
C LEU A 195 -5.66 8.14 -9.60
N GLN A 196 -5.03 8.95 -8.76
CA GLN A 196 -5.71 9.89 -7.87
C GLN A 196 -6.55 10.91 -8.65
N GLU A 197 -5.92 11.64 -9.56
CA GLU A 197 -6.57 12.67 -10.39
C GLU A 197 -7.76 12.09 -11.15
N GLN A 198 -7.57 10.92 -11.76
CA GLN A 198 -8.64 10.29 -12.52
C GLN A 198 -9.73 9.70 -11.63
N HIS A 199 -9.42 9.26 -10.40
CA HIS A 199 -10.46 8.74 -9.50
C HIS A 199 -11.33 9.87 -8.94
N PHE A 200 -10.73 11.00 -8.58
CA PHE A 200 -11.43 12.12 -7.95
C PHE A 200 -11.86 13.22 -8.93
N SER A 201 -11.53 13.11 -10.22
CA SER A 201 -12.05 14.03 -11.23
C SER A 201 -13.56 13.88 -11.39
N ASN A 202 -14.26 15.00 -11.24
CA ASN A 202 -15.66 15.11 -11.64
C ASN A 202 -15.76 14.82 -13.14
N SER A 203 -16.65 13.92 -13.55
CA SER A 203 -16.89 13.63 -14.96
C SER A 203 -17.30 14.93 -15.66
N ILE A 204 -16.50 15.37 -16.64
CA ILE A 204 -16.87 16.47 -17.56
C ILE A 204 -17.96 15.97 -18.54
N ASP A 205 -18.02 14.66 -18.74
CA ASP A 205 -19.00 14.04 -19.61
C ASP A 205 -20.31 13.85 -18.84
N ASN A 206 -21.38 14.46 -19.35
CA ASN A 206 -22.76 14.44 -18.83
C ASN A 206 -23.39 13.03 -18.69
N THR A 207 -22.62 11.96 -18.85
CA THR A 207 -23.05 10.56 -18.88
C THR A 207 -22.95 9.85 -17.53
N SER A 208 -22.22 10.38 -16.53
CA SER A 208 -22.18 9.81 -15.18
C SER A 208 -21.72 10.82 -14.12
N SER A 209 -22.66 11.32 -13.30
CA SER A 209 -22.40 12.26 -12.19
C SER A 209 -21.75 11.62 -10.96
N ARG A 210 -21.35 10.34 -11.03
CA ARG A 210 -20.94 9.56 -9.86
C ARG A 210 -19.47 9.14 -9.94
N GLN A 211 -18.76 9.30 -8.83
CA GLN A 211 -17.39 8.84 -8.64
C GLN A 211 -17.27 7.32 -8.91
N PRO A 212 -16.20 6.87 -9.60
CA PRO A 212 -15.97 5.44 -9.82
C PRO A 212 -15.77 4.70 -8.49
N ARG A 213 -16.23 3.44 -8.42
CA ARG A 213 -16.00 2.60 -7.25
C ARG A 213 -14.58 2.05 -7.21
N LEU A 214 -13.99 1.85 -8.38
CA LEU A 214 -12.62 1.36 -8.55
C LEU A 214 -11.97 2.09 -9.72
N THR A 215 -10.75 2.58 -9.53
CA THR A 215 -9.91 3.10 -10.61
C THR A 215 -8.63 2.28 -10.67
N CYS A 216 -8.30 1.69 -11.82
CA CYS A 216 -7.08 0.90 -12.00
C CYS A 216 -6.49 1.07 -13.40
N TYR A 217 -5.28 0.56 -13.58
CA TYR A 217 -4.66 0.46 -14.90
C TYR A 217 -5.09 -0.81 -15.64
N ARG A 218 -4.98 -0.74 -16.97
CA ARG A 218 -5.02 -1.89 -17.88
C ARG A 218 -3.77 -1.87 -18.76
N ASN A 219 -3.03 -2.97 -18.76
CA ASN A 219 -1.81 -3.09 -19.57
C ASN A 219 -2.13 -3.34 -21.06
N ALA A 220 -1.10 -3.27 -21.92
CA ALA A 220 -1.25 -3.46 -23.36
C ALA A 220 -1.83 -4.84 -23.77
N GLN A 221 -1.64 -5.87 -22.94
CA GLN A 221 -2.22 -7.21 -23.15
C GLN A 221 -3.70 -7.28 -22.75
N GLY A 222 -4.21 -6.22 -22.13
CA GLY A 222 -5.60 -6.08 -21.75
C GLY A 222 -5.94 -6.60 -20.35
N HIS A 223 -4.94 -6.98 -19.55
CA HIS A 223 -5.12 -7.33 -18.15
C HIS A 223 -5.26 -6.08 -17.28
N TYR A 224 -6.14 -6.16 -16.29
CA TYR A 224 -6.34 -5.09 -15.31
C TYR A 224 -5.42 -5.30 -14.11
N GLU A 225 -4.98 -4.20 -13.50
CA GLU A 225 -4.10 -4.19 -12.32
C GLU A 225 -4.89 -3.80 -11.06
N PRO A 226 -5.66 -4.71 -10.44
CA PRO A 226 -6.44 -4.40 -9.23
C PRO A 226 -5.59 -4.05 -8.01
N LEU A 227 -4.29 -4.39 -8.04
CA LEU A 227 -3.35 -4.14 -6.94
C LEU A 227 -2.48 -2.90 -7.18
N LEU A 228 -2.76 -2.14 -8.24
CA LEU A 228 -2.29 -0.78 -8.45
C LEU A 228 -3.51 0.09 -8.81
N ALA A 229 -4.27 0.44 -7.78
CA ALA A 229 -5.64 0.92 -7.93
C ALA A 229 -6.11 1.77 -6.75
N ILE A 230 -7.20 2.52 -6.96
CA ILE A 230 -7.97 3.15 -5.88
C ILE A 230 -9.28 2.39 -5.68
N TRP A 231 -9.52 1.96 -4.45
CA TRP A 231 -10.65 1.16 -4.00
C TRP A 231 -11.55 1.97 -3.06
N THR A 232 -12.80 2.19 -3.44
CA THR A 232 -13.81 2.76 -2.52
C THR A 232 -14.33 1.71 -1.55
N ARG A 233 -14.99 2.16 -0.47
CA ARG A 233 -15.73 1.26 0.43
C ARG A 233 -16.70 0.34 -0.32
N GLU A 234 -17.38 0.82 -1.36
CA GLU A 234 -18.34 0.02 -2.11
C GLU A 234 -17.64 -1.11 -2.90
N ALA A 235 -16.46 -0.85 -3.46
CA ALA A 235 -15.68 -1.89 -4.14
C ALA A 235 -15.13 -2.94 -3.16
N LEU A 236 -14.73 -2.52 -1.96
CA LEU A 236 -14.27 -3.43 -0.91
C LEU A 236 -15.41 -4.26 -0.32
N GLN A 237 -16.62 -3.70 -0.19
CA GLN A 237 -17.82 -4.47 0.16
C GLN A 237 -18.17 -5.52 -0.89
N MET A 238 -17.98 -5.21 -2.17
CA MET A 238 -18.11 -6.21 -3.24
C MET A 238 -17.06 -7.31 -3.12
N LEU A 239 -15.81 -6.96 -2.79
CA LEU A 239 -14.75 -7.94 -2.53
C LEU A 239 -15.12 -8.88 -1.36
N ASP A 240 -15.60 -8.33 -0.25
CA ASP A 240 -16.06 -9.11 0.91
C ASP A 240 -17.19 -10.08 0.53
N GLY A 241 -18.17 -9.60 -0.25
CA GLY A 241 -19.24 -10.43 -0.80
C GLY A 241 -18.72 -11.55 -1.71
N ASN A 242 -17.74 -11.26 -2.56
CA ASN A 242 -17.12 -12.25 -3.45
C ASN A 242 -16.34 -13.31 -2.67
N VAL A 243 -15.58 -12.91 -1.64
CA VAL A 243 -14.84 -13.83 -0.77
C VAL A 243 -15.78 -14.81 -0.05
N LYS A 244 -16.94 -14.34 0.41
CA LYS A 244 -18.00 -15.21 1.00
C LYS A 244 -18.57 -16.25 0.03
N GLN A 245 -18.34 -16.07 -1.28
CA GLN A 245 -18.70 -17.00 -2.34
C GLN A 245 -17.48 -17.73 -2.93
N ASP A 246 -16.37 -17.80 -2.19
CA ASP A 246 -15.09 -18.39 -2.61
C ASP A 246 -14.42 -17.73 -3.82
N LYS A 247 -14.89 -16.55 -4.24
CA LYS A 247 -14.28 -15.72 -5.30
C LYS A 247 -13.27 -14.76 -4.67
N THR A 248 -12.13 -15.28 -4.26
CA THR A 248 -11.13 -14.54 -3.48
C THR A 248 -10.28 -13.56 -4.30
N GLY A 249 -10.20 -13.73 -5.62
CA GLY A 249 -9.36 -12.88 -6.47
C GLY A 249 -9.94 -11.46 -6.66
N PRO A 250 -9.16 -10.38 -6.41
CA PRO A 250 -9.63 -9.00 -6.61
C PRO A 250 -10.13 -8.69 -8.03
N ARG A 251 -9.69 -9.45 -9.04
CA ARG A 251 -10.20 -9.38 -10.43
C ARG A 251 -11.71 -9.57 -10.55
N PHE A 252 -12.33 -10.37 -9.68
CA PHE A 252 -13.77 -10.65 -9.75
C PHE A 252 -14.61 -9.40 -9.49
N VAL A 253 -14.10 -8.45 -8.68
CA VAL A 253 -14.75 -7.15 -8.48
C VAL A 253 -14.72 -6.32 -9.76
N ILE A 254 -13.62 -6.36 -10.52
CA ILE A 254 -13.52 -5.68 -11.82
C ILE A 254 -14.54 -6.26 -12.80
N GLU A 255 -14.63 -7.58 -12.91
CA GLU A 255 -15.60 -8.26 -13.78
C GLU A 255 -17.04 -7.85 -13.45
N GLU A 256 -17.39 -7.81 -12.16
CA GLU A 256 -18.72 -7.42 -11.70
C GLU A 256 -19.00 -5.92 -11.90
N LEU A 257 -18.02 -5.04 -11.67
CA LEU A 257 -18.19 -3.61 -11.93
C LEU A 257 -18.40 -3.33 -13.42
N ARG A 258 -17.74 -4.08 -14.31
CA ARG A 258 -17.93 -3.96 -15.75
C ARG A 258 -19.34 -4.36 -16.19
N SER A 259 -19.98 -5.32 -15.52
CA SER A 259 -21.37 -5.71 -15.83
C SER A 259 -22.43 -4.75 -15.26
N ARG A 260 -22.07 -3.89 -14.29
CA ARG A 260 -23.00 -2.95 -13.62
C ARG A 260 -23.21 -1.62 -14.36
N GLY A 261 -22.57 -1.43 -15.52
CA GLY A 261 -22.75 -0.26 -16.39
C GLY A 261 -21.59 0.76 -16.36
N PRO A 262 -21.64 1.79 -17.21
CA PRO A 262 -20.58 2.79 -17.35
C PRO A 262 -20.39 3.59 -16.05
N GLY A 263 -19.16 4.03 -15.80
CA GLY A 263 -18.81 4.90 -14.66
C GLY A 263 -18.50 4.18 -13.34
N ALA A 264 -18.91 2.92 -13.16
CA ALA A 264 -18.61 2.17 -11.93
C ALA A 264 -17.12 1.78 -11.82
N LEU A 265 -16.49 1.44 -12.94
CA LEU A 265 -15.06 1.16 -13.08
C LEU A 265 -14.43 2.23 -13.96
N ARG A 266 -13.32 2.82 -13.50
CA ARG A 266 -12.48 3.70 -14.32
C ARG A 266 -11.17 3.00 -14.66
N VAL A 267 -10.88 2.92 -15.95
CA VAL A 267 -9.73 2.17 -16.48
C VAL A 267 -8.78 3.15 -17.14
N LEU A 268 -7.52 3.13 -16.72
CA LEU A 268 -6.47 3.95 -17.29
C LEU A 268 -5.54 3.10 -18.15
N VAL A 269 -5.04 3.69 -19.23
CA VAL A 269 -3.90 3.14 -19.99
C VAL A 269 -2.64 3.84 -19.46
N PRO A 270 -1.57 3.11 -19.10
CA PRO A 270 -0.35 3.73 -18.62
C PRO A 270 0.29 4.57 -19.73
N GLN A 271 0.88 5.72 -19.38
CA GLN A 271 1.64 6.51 -20.35
C GLN A 271 3.00 5.88 -20.63
N GLU A 272 3.51 5.09 -19.68
CA GLU A 272 4.73 4.31 -19.81
C GLU A 272 4.46 2.89 -19.30
N GLU A 273 4.71 1.88 -20.13
CA GLU A 273 4.51 0.47 -19.74
C GLU A 273 5.32 0.07 -18.49
N LEU A 274 6.44 0.75 -18.24
CA LEU A 274 7.27 0.53 -17.05
C LEU A 274 6.52 0.79 -15.73
N TRP A 275 5.45 1.59 -15.73
CA TRP A 275 4.64 1.80 -14.52
C TRP A 275 3.99 0.52 -14.02
N LEU A 276 3.73 -0.43 -14.93
CA LEU A 276 3.09 -1.71 -14.64
C LEU A 276 4.08 -2.88 -14.67
N PHE A 277 5.39 -2.60 -14.63
CA PHE A 277 6.42 -3.64 -14.61
C PHE A 277 6.34 -4.40 -13.28
N ASN A 278 6.02 -5.70 -13.34
CA ASN A 278 5.95 -6.58 -12.19
C ASN A 278 7.22 -7.43 -12.04
N ALA A 279 7.74 -7.53 -10.81
CA ALA A 279 8.85 -8.42 -10.45
C ALA A 279 8.38 -9.55 -9.52
N ASN A 280 8.22 -10.74 -10.11
CA ASN A 280 7.83 -11.98 -9.46
C ASN A 280 8.95 -13.02 -9.39
N THR A 281 9.95 -12.92 -10.26
CA THR A 281 11.16 -13.75 -10.24
C THR A 281 12.43 -12.92 -10.02
N ILE A 282 13.54 -13.60 -9.75
CA ILE A 282 14.84 -12.92 -9.59
C ILE A 282 15.35 -12.34 -10.90
N GLU A 283 15.02 -12.95 -12.04
CA GLU A 283 15.34 -12.43 -13.38
C GLU A 283 14.58 -11.13 -13.65
N GLU A 284 13.28 -11.09 -13.36
CA GLU A 284 12.46 -9.88 -13.49
C GLU A 284 12.95 -8.78 -12.54
N TRP A 285 13.38 -9.14 -11.32
CA TRP A 285 14.00 -8.18 -10.41
C TRP A 285 15.31 -7.61 -10.96
N ARG A 286 16.21 -8.45 -11.49
CA ARG A 286 17.45 -7.98 -12.13
C ARG A 286 17.18 -7.05 -13.31
N GLU A 287 16.12 -7.33 -14.06
CA GLU A 287 15.66 -6.44 -15.13
C GLU A 287 15.20 -5.09 -14.57
N ALA A 288 14.39 -5.09 -13.51
CA ALA A 288 13.95 -3.87 -12.85
C ALA A 288 15.14 -3.03 -12.36
N VAL A 289 16.18 -3.67 -11.79
CA VAL A 289 17.41 -2.96 -11.38
C VAL A 289 18.08 -2.27 -12.56
N ARG A 290 18.28 -2.98 -13.68
CA ARG A 290 18.91 -2.41 -14.88
C ARG A 290 18.12 -1.22 -15.44
N LEU A 291 16.79 -1.35 -15.49
CA LEU A 291 15.90 -0.29 -15.97
C LEU A 291 15.91 0.92 -15.03
N PHE A 292 15.95 0.69 -13.72
CA PHE A 292 16.04 1.74 -12.71
C PHE A 292 17.34 2.56 -12.83
N GLU A 293 18.48 1.89 -13.01
CA GLU A 293 19.79 2.54 -13.19
C GLU A 293 19.85 3.36 -14.47
N LYS A 294 19.43 2.78 -15.60
CA LYS A 294 19.34 3.49 -16.89
C LYS A 294 18.44 4.73 -16.81
N GLY A 295 17.37 4.67 -16.02
CA GLY A 295 16.48 5.79 -15.76
C GLY A 295 17.11 6.91 -14.92
N LYS A 296 18.08 6.60 -14.05
CA LYS A 296 18.86 7.62 -13.31
C LYS A 296 19.85 8.34 -14.22
N GLU A 297 20.56 7.61 -15.07
CA GLU A 297 21.54 8.17 -16.02
C GLU A 297 20.90 9.19 -16.96
N ARG A 298 19.72 8.85 -17.52
CA ARG A 298 18.97 9.76 -18.40
C ARG A 298 18.54 11.06 -17.71
N ARG A 299 18.15 10.99 -16.44
CA ARG A 299 17.79 12.18 -15.64
C ARG A 299 19.01 13.05 -15.35
N GLY A 300 20.14 12.45 -14.97
CA GLY A 300 21.39 13.17 -14.74
C GLY A 300 21.95 13.85 -16.00
N ALA A 301 21.89 13.18 -17.15
CA ALA A 301 22.36 13.75 -18.42
C ALA A 301 21.49 14.90 -18.95
N GLY A 302 20.18 14.86 -18.68
CA GLY A 302 19.25 15.94 -19.02
C GLY A 302 19.51 17.20 -18.19
N GLU A 303 19.79 17.05 -16.89
CA GLU A 303 20.10 18.16 -15.99
C GLU A 303 21.44 18.84 -16.30
N GLU A 304 22.45 18.07 -16.73
CA GLU A 304 23.75 18.64 -17.11
C GLU A 304 23.69 19.43 -18.44
N SER A 305 22.78 19.04 -19.34
CA SER A 305 22.53 19.76 -20.60
C SER A 305 21.73 21.05 -20.38
N VAL A 306 20.82 21.09 -19.40
CA VAL A 306 20.07 22.30 -19.00
C VAL A 306 20.95 23.30 -18.22
N ARG A 307 21.99 22.84 -17.51
CA ARG A 307 22.96 23.72 -16.82
C ARG A 307 24.03 24.34 -17.74
N ARG A 308 24.16 23.86 -18.98
CA ARG A 308 25.16 24.35 -19.96
C ARG A 308 24.56 25.30 -21.01
N ASN A 309 23.25 25.54 -20.99
CA ASN A 309 22.55 26.52 -21.84
C ASN A 309 22.00 27.67 -20.99
#